data_AF-A0A1Z8X6A4-F1
#
_entry.id   AF-A0A1Z8X6A4-F1
#
_cell.length_a   1.000
_cell.length_b   1.000
_cell.length_c   1.000
_cell.angle_alpha   90.00
_cell.angle_beta   90.00
_cell.angle_gamma   90.00
#
_symmetry.space_group_name_H-M   'P 1'
#
loop_
_entity.id
_entity.type
_entity.pdbx_description
1 polymer ?
#
loop_
_entity_poly.entity_id
_entity_poly.type
_entity_poly.pdbx_seq_one_letter_code
_entity_poly.pdbx_strand_id
1 'polypeptide(L)' 'MAIDKSSMKCNSPKRQVSGGKKFVVKACKGGREKIIRYGDANMKIRKSNSAARKSFRARHKCATAKDVFSARYWSCKNW' A
#
# COMPACT_ATOMS: atom_id res chain seq x y z
N MET A 1 -7.61 16.59 -8.69
CA MET A 1 -6.16 16.37 -8.90
C MET A 1 -5.95 14.98 -9.49
N ALA A 2 -5.82 14.90 -10.82
CA ALA A 2 -5.44 13.66 -11.50
C ALA A 2 -4.04 13.24 -11.03
N ILE A 3 -3.79 11.95 -10.88
CA ILE A 3 -2.46 11.46 -10.56
C ILE A 3 -1.67 11.40 -11.86
N ASP A 4 -0.62 12.20 -11.98
CA ASP A 4 0.37 12.03 -13.04
C ASP A 4 1.13 10.72 -12.85
N LYS A 5 0.81 9.72 -13.68
CA LYS A 5 1.45 8.39 -13.67
C LYS A 5 2.91 8.47 -14.13
N SER A 6 3.23 9.44 -14.97
CA SER A 6 4.56 9.70 -15.55
C SER A 6 5.54 10.26 -14.50
N SER A 7 5.07 11.06 -13.55
CA SER A 7 5.91 11.61 -12.47
C SER A 7 6.13 10.65 -11.29
N MET A 8 5.38 9.54 -11.24
CA MET A 8 5.50 8.55 -10.16
C MET A 8 6.59 7.52 -10.43
N LYS A 9 7.50 7.38 -9.47
CA LYS A 9 8.48 6.28 -9.46
C LYS A 9 7.78 4.93 -9.29
N CYS A 10 8.21 3.93 -10.08
CA CYS A 10 7.73 2.57 -9.98
C CYS A 10 7.98 1.97 -8.59
N ASN A 11 7.01 1.24 -8.06
CA ASN A 11 7.03 0.54 -6.79
C ASN A 11 7.40 1.40 -5.57
N SER A 12 7.21 2.72 -5.70
CA SER A 12 7.49 3.69 -4.64
C SER A 12 6.19 4.28 -4.11
N PRO A 13 5.74 3.88 -2.91
CA PRO A 13 4.54 4.43 -2.33
C PRO A 13 4.77 5.85 -1.81
N LYS A 14 3.85 6.75 -2.15
CA LYS A 14 3.81 8.12 -1.63
C LYS A 14 2.56 8.32 -0.78
N ARG A 15 2.66 9.18 0.24
CA ARG A 15 1.50 9.59 1.03
C ARG A 15 0.69 10.58 0.20
N GLN A 16 -0.55 10.21 -0.09
CA GLN A 16 -1.50 11.07 -0.79
C GLN A 16 -2.91 10.71 -0.29
N VAL A 17 -3.47 11.58 0.54
CA VAL A 17 -4.81 11.37 1.08
C VAL A 17 -5.83 11.77 0.04
N SER A 18 -6.55 10.81 -0.53
CA SER A 18 -7.61 11.10 -1.50
C SER A 18 -8.52 9.88 -1.66
N GLY A 19 -9.83 10.13 -1.67
CA GLY A 19 -10.86 9.08 -1.68
C GLY A 19 -10.83 8.18 -0.45
N GLY A 20 -10.51 8.74 0.73
CA GLY A 20 -10.37 7.98 1.99
C GLY A 20 -9.14 7.07 2.07
N LYS A 21 -8.29 7.03 1.04
CA LYS A 21 -7.04 6.25 1.05
C LYS A 21 -5.85 7.13 1.38
N LYS A 22 -4.88 6.56 2.12
CA LYS A 22 -3.74 7.30 2.69
C LYS A 22 -2.50 7.34 1.80
N PHE A 23 -2.28 6.26 1.07
CA PHE A 23 -1.11 6.10 0.22
C PHE A 23 -1.53 5.78 -1.21
N VAL A 24 -0.65 6.14 -2.14
CA VAL A 24 -0.76 5.73 -3.53
C VAL A 24 0.59 5.24 -4.01
N VAL A 25 0.58 4.21 -4.85
CA VAL A 25 1.77 3.62 -5.44
C VAL A 25 1.51 3.28 -6.90
N LYS A 26 2.53 3.50 -7.72
CA LYS A 26 2.58 3.01 -9.09
C LYS A 26 3.24 1.64 -9.05
N ALA A 27 2.44 0.58 -8.98
CA ALA A 27 2.96 -0.78 -9.03
C ALA A 27 3.42 -1.10 -10.45
N CYS A 28 4.68 -1.50 -10.61
CA CYS A 28 5.27 -1.88 -11.89
C CYS A 28 5.87 -3.28 -11.79
N LYS A 29 5.48 -4.20 -12.68
CA LYS A 29 6.06 -5.55 -12.78
C LYS A 29 5.85 -6.11 -14.18
N GLY A 30 6.93 -6.60 -14.79
CA GLY A 30 6.89 -7.24 -16.11
C GLY A 30 6.27 -6.36 -17.21
N GLY A 31 6.67 -5.08 -17.28
CA GLY A 31 6.15 -4.14 -18.28
C GLY A 31 4.74 -3.60 -18.03
N ARG A 32 4.03 -4.10 -17.01
CA ARG A 32 2.70 -3.61 -16.63
C ARG A 32 2.80 -2.61 -15.49
N GLU A 33 2.02 -1.55 -15.59
CA GLU A 33 1.89 -0.52 -14.56
C GLU A 33 0.44 -0.39 -14.07
N LYS A 34 0.27 -0.22 -12.75
CA LYS A 34 -1.04 -0.01 -12.13
C LYS A 34 -0.94 0.99 -10.99
N ILE A 35 -1.87 1.94 -10.95
CA ILE A 35 -2.01 2.83 -9.79
C ILE A 35 -2.86 2.14 -8.74
N ILE A 36 -2.30 2.03 -7.53
CA ILE A 36 -2.96 1.39 -6.40
C ILE A 36 -3.00 2.39 -5.26
N ARG A 37 -4.20 2.62 -4.74
CA ARG A 37 -4.43 3.38 -3.52
C ARG A 37 -4.67 2.42 -2.37
N TYR A 38 -4.00 2.64 -1.25
CA TYR A 38 -4.05 1.71 -0.12
C TYR A 38 -3.85 2.43 1.21
N GLY A 39 -4.16 1.71 2.29
CA GLY A 39 -4.21 2.27 3.63
C GLY A 39 -5.40 3.20 3.83
N ASP A 40 -5.91 3.23 5.04
CA ASP A 40 -7.02 4.10 5.41
C ASP A 40 -6.50 5.46 5.89
N ALA A 41 -7.09 6.55 5.42
CA ALA A 41 -6.69 7.91 5.77
C ALA A 41 -6.88 8.21 7.26
N ASN A 42 -7.93 7.65 7.87
CA ASN A 42 -8.32 7.86 9.25
C ASN A 42 -7.59 6.90 10.21
N MET A 43 -6.96 5.84 9.69
CA MET A 43 -6.18 4.91 10.53
C MET A 43 -4.71 5.32 10.66
N LYS A 44 -4.23 5.27 11.92
CA LYS A 44 -2.80 5.35 12.24
C LYS A 44 -2.18 3.95 12.14
N ILE A 45 -1.08 3.84 11.38
CA ILE A 45 -0.30 2.60 11.32
C ILE A 45 0.42 2.45 12.66
N ARG A 46 0.05 1.43 13.45
CA ARG A 46 0.63 1.13 14.76
C ARG A 46 1.77 0.11 14.64
N LYS A 47 2.67 0.30 13.67
CA LYS A 47 3.76 -0.66 13.37
C LYS A 47 4.74 -0.84 14.54
N SER A 48 4.87 0.15 15.42
CA SER A 48 5.68 0.08 16.64
C SER A 48 5.08 -0.82 17.71
N ASN A 49 3.77 -1.10 17.65
CA ASN A 49 3.13 -2.06 18.55
C ASN A 49 3.19 -3.45 17.91
N SER A 50 4.02 -4.33 18.48
CA SER A 50 4.27 -5.69 17.99
C SER A 50 3.00 -6.54 17.96
N ALA A 51 2.12 -6.43 18.95
CA ALA A 51 0.85 -7.17 19.00
C ALA A 51 -0.11 -6.71 17.90
N ALA A 52 -0.25 -5.40 17.69
CA ALA A 52 -1.09 -4.85 16.62
C ALA A 52 -0.56 -5.24 15.24
N ARG A 53 0.76 -5.19 15.03
CA ARG A 53 1.42 -5.65 13.80
C ARG A 53 1.19 -7.14 13.57
N LYS A 54 1.38 -7.99 14.58
CA LYS A 54 1.14 -9.44 14.48
C LYS A 54 -0.31 -9.74 14.12
N SER A 55 -1.27 -9.12 14.81
CA SER A 55 -2.71 -9.26 14.54
C SER A 55 -3.08 -8.81 13.12
N PHE A 56 -2.61 -7.65 12.68
CA PHE A 56 -2.84 -7.17 11.31
C PHE A 56 -2.29 -8.17 10.27
N ARG A 57 -1.03 -8.61 10.45
CA ARG A 57 -0.38 -9.53 9.53
C ARG A 57 -1.07 -10.89 9.45
N ALA A 58 -1.59 -11.38 10.58
CA ALA A 58 -2.37 -12.62 10.63
C ALA A 58 -3.71 -12.47 9.89
N ARG A 59 -4.51 -11.43 10.21
CA ARG A 59 -5.82 -11.18 9.58
C ARG A 59 -5.73 -11.00 8.07
N HIS A 60 -4.68 -10.31 7.60
CA HIS A 60 -4.48 -10.07 6.17
C HIS A 60 -3.64 -11.14 5.46
N LYS A 61 -3.24 -12.20 6.16
CA LYS A 61 -2.40 -13.30 5.65
C LYS A 61 -1.18 -12.78 4.89
N CYS A 62 -0.46 -11.82 5.49
CA CYS A 62 0.60 -11.08 4.80
C CYS A 62 1.72 -11.96 4.23
N ALA A 63 1.95 -13.17 4.75
CA ALA A 63 2.90 -14.14 4.20
C ALA A 63 2.58 -14.56 2.74
N THR A 64 1.30 -14.50 2.36
CA THR A 64 0.82 -14.87 1.00
C THR A 64 0.70 -13.66 0.08
N ALA A 65 0.83 -12.44 0.61
CA ALA A 65 0.73 -11.22 -0.17
C ALA A 65 2.08 -10.96 -0.86
N LYS A 66 2.29 -11.57 -2.03
CA LYS A 66 3.50 -11.40 -2.86
C LYS A 66 3.28 -10.57 -4.12
N ASP A 67 2.02 -10.27 -4.44
CA ASP A 67 1.67 -9.55 -5.66
C ASP A 67 1.70 -8.04 -5.47
N VAL A 68 2.66 -7.37 -6.11
CA VAL A 68 2.81 -5.91 -6.13
C VAL A 68 1.61 -5.21 -6.75
N PHE A 69 0.79 -5.90 -7.55
CA PHE A 69 -0.43 -5.33 -8.10
C PHE A 69 -1.62 -5.35 -7.14
N SER A 70 -1.42 -5.84 -5.90
CA SER A 70 -2.44 -5.87 -4.87
C SER A 70 -2.23 -4.77 -3.80
N ALA A 71 -3.30 -4.10 -3.40
CA ALA A 71 -3.28 -3.16 -2.27
C ALA A 71 -2.88 -3.84 -0.94
N ARG A 72 -3.13 -5.16 -0.85
CA ARG A 72 -2.77 -6.00 0.30
C ARG A 72 -1.26 -6.09 0.47
N TYR A 73 -0.51 -6.34 -0.60
CA TYR A 73 0.96 -6.36 -0.56
C TYR A 73 1.53 -5.07 0.02
N TRP A 74 1.07 -3.93 -0.47
CA TRP A 74 1.55 -2.62 -0.01
C TRP A 74 1.13 -2.32 1.43
N SER A 75 -0.08 -2.70 1.81
CA SER A 75 -0.54 -2.57 3.20
C SER A 75 0.31 -3.42 4.15
N CYS A 76 0.59 -4.67 3.78
CA CYS A 76 1.45 -5.59 4.53
C CYS A 76 2.93 -5.16 4.58
N LYS A 77 3.40 -4.37 3.61
CA LYS A 77 4.74 -3.81 3.60
C LYS A 77 4.86 -2.60 4.53
N ASN A 78 3.79 -1.80 4.64
CA ASN A 78 3.74 -0.64 5.52
C ASN A 78 3.40 -0.98 6.98
N TRP A 79 2.75 -2.12 7.25
CA TRP A 79 2.40 -2.64 8.59
C TRP A 79 3.44 -3.65 9.13
#